data_AF-M6R722-F1
#
_entry.id   AF-M6R722-F1
#
_cell.length_a   1.000
_cell.length_b   1.000
_cell.length_c   1.000
_cell.angle_alpha   90.00
_cell.angle_beta   90.00
_cell.angle_gamma   90.00
#
_symmetry.space_group_name_H-M   'P 1'
#
loop_
_entity.id
_entity.type
_entity.pdbx_description
1 polymer ?
#
loop_
_entity_poly.entity_id
_entity_poly.type
_entity_poly.pdbx_seq_one_letter_code
_entity_poly.pdbx_strand_id
1 'polypeptide(L)'
;MFVLNQELEISNIKFPAITEAVLESSREIPTDILTIKLPKYKNLKKDSIVKFSKVTWKAGYFQYGLLNEFNGYILEISPKVPLELKCVDPFFFCQRKMMTQDYHQKPLMVFLNDCIHPQIKSDISIIVRDSDIKQTVDIRCAKKSARYALYELKKTHGVDVFFHDWKLVVQKAYKHTDLSFSSKKIKLKIQMNLRRHFLSFALEKILSKTNLLL
;
A
#
# COMPACT_ATOMS: atom_id res chain seq x y z
N MET A 1 5.58 -0.65 30.65
CA MET A 1 4.87 0.43 29.94
C MET A 1 5.05 0.19 28.45
N PHE A 2 3.98 0.20 27.65
CA PHE A 2 4.10 0.09 26.20
C PHE A 2 4.60 1.43 25.65
N VAL A 3 5.77 1.44 25.02
CA VAL A 3 6.35 2.63 24.39
C VAL A 3 6.25 2.45 22.88
N LEU A 4 5.51 3.35 22.22
CA LEU A 4 5.42 3.37 20.77
C LEU A 4 6.74 3.90 20.20
N ASN A 5 7.33 3.15 19.29
CA ASN A 5 8.48 3.54 18.49
C ASN A 5 8.04 3.78 17.05
N GLN A 6 8.73 4.67 16.35
CA GLN A 6 8.43 5.01 14.96
C GLN A 6 9.68 5.43 14.20
N GLU A 7 9.70 5.14 12.90
CA GLU A 7 10.73 5.59 11.97
C GLU A 7 10.06 6.16 10.72
N LEU A 8 10.49 7.35 10.31
CA LEU A 8 10.09 7.95 9.05
C LEU A 8 11.31 8.14 8.16
N GLU A 9 11.16 7.74 6.91
CA GLU A 9 12.16 7.93 5.87
C GLU A 9 11.51 8.61 4.66
N ILE A 10 12.10 9.72 4.21
CA ILE A 10 11.68 10.44 3.01
C ILE A 10 12.89 10.57 2.08
N SER A 11 12.80 10.05 0.85
CA SER A 11 13.88 10.09 -0.14
C SER A 11 15.25 9.65 0.41
N ASN A 12 15.25 8.58 1.22
CA ASN A 12 16.42 8.01 1.90
C ASN A 12 16.99 8.85 3.06
N ILE A 13 16.29 9.92 3.48
CA ILE A 13 16.62 10.72 4.66
C ILE A 13 15.75 10.25 5.82
N LYS A 14 16.38 9.82 6.92
CA LYS A 14 15.68 9.45 8.14
C LYS A 14 15.33 10.69 8.98
N PHE A 15 14.09 10.75 9.42
CA PHE A 15 13.58 11.80 10.29
C PHE A 15 13.51 11.25 11.72
N PRO A 16 14.25 11.82 12.68
CA PRO A 16 14.38 11.26 14.02
C PRO A 16 13.12 11.46 14.87
N ALA A 17 12.23 12.38 14.50
CA ALA A 17 11.02 12.66 15.23
C ALA A 17 9.84 13.01 14.30
N ILE A 18 8.65 12.64 14.73
CA ILE A 18 7.39 13.02 14.09
C ILE A 18 6.49 13.57 15.21
N THR A 19 5.89 14.72 14.97
CA THR A 19 4.95 15.31 15.94
C THR A 19 3.64 14.54 15.93
N GLU A 20 3.15 14.20 14.74
CA GLU A 20 1.88 13.50 14.54
C GLU A 20 1.93 12.70 13.24
N ALA A 21 1.36 11.49 13.26
CA ALA A 21 1.13 10.68 12.08
C ALA A 21 -0.31 10.15 12.13
N VAL A 22 -1.08 10.40 11.08
CA VAL A 22 -2.46 9.96 10.92
C VAL A 22 -2.55 9.16 9.63
N LEU A 23 -2.80 7.86 9.76
CA LEU A 23 -3.03 6.96 8.63
C LEU A 23 -4.53 6.73 8.47
N GLU A 24 -5.07 7.16 7.34
CA GLU A 24 -6.47 6.95 6.96
C GLU A 24 -6.54 5.88 5.87
N SER A 25 -7.18 4.75 6.22
CA SER A 25 -7.47 3.66 5.30
C SER A 25 -8.97 3.53 5.12
N SER A 26 -9.44 3.60 3.87
CA SER A 26 -10.87 3.52 3.54
C SER A 26 -11.15 2.38 2.55
N ARG A 27 -12.35 1.80 2.65
CA ARG A 27 -12.87 0.91 1.61
C ARG A 27 -13.45 1.67 0.42
N GLU A 28 -13.90 2.90 0.65
CA GLU A 28 -14.54 3.75 -0.36
C GLU A 28 -13.49 4.43 -1.25
N ILE A 29 -12.39 4.88 -0.64
CA ILE A 29 -11.22 5.42 -1.30
C ILE A 29 -10.14 4.34 -1.27
N PRO A 30 -9.88 3.60 -2.36
CA PRO A 30 -8.93 2.48 -2.40
C PRO A 30 -7.49 3.01 -2.50
N THR A 31 -7.14 3.89 -1.57
CA THR A 31 -5.89 4.61 -1.47
C THR A 31 -5.71 4.95 0.00
N ASP A 32 -4.62 4.49 0.59
CA ASP A 32 -4.25 4.93 1.94
C ASP A 32 -3.65 6.33 1.89
N ILE A 33 -4.05 7.16 2.86
CA ILE A 33 -3.53 8.52 3.02
C ILE A 33 -2.81 8.60 4.36
N LEU A 34 -1.53 8.96 4.33
CA LEU A 34 -0.75 9.23 5.53
C LEU A 34 -0.50 10.73 5.63
N THR A 35 -1.00 11.35 6.70
CA THR A 35 -0.70 12.74 7.05
C THR A 35 0.36 12.77 8.14
N ILE A 36 1.47 13.46 7.90
CA ILE A 36 2.61 13.56 8.82
C ILE A 36 2.85 15.03 9.17
N LYS A 37 2.93 15.33 10.46
CA LYS A 37 3.41 16.64 10.94
C LYS A 37 4.82 16.50 11.48
N LEU A 38 5.73 17.28 10.91
CA LEU A 38 7.14 17.31 11.30
C LEU A 38 7.42 18.51 12.20
N PRO A 39 8.21 18.32 13.28
CA PRO A 39 8.68 19.44 14.08
C PRO A 39 9.64 20.32 13.26
N LYS A 40 9.93 21.52 13.79
CA LYS A 40 10.92 22.39 13.16
C LYS A 40 12.33 21.81 13.32
N TYR A 41 12.89 21.34 12.21
CA TYR A 41 14.27 20.86 12.13
C TYR A 41 15.23 22.00 11.79
N LYS A 42 16.25 22.23 12.62
CA LYS A 42 17.25 23.30 12.38
C LYS A 42 18.01 23.15 11.07
N ASN A 43 18.29 21.91 10.65
CA ASN A 43 19.15 21.59 9.50
C ASN A 43 18.38 21.08 8.28
N LEU A 44 17.03 21.11 8.30
CA LEU A 44 16.24 20.65 7.16
C LEU A 44 16.21 21.73 6.08
N LYS A 45 16.86 21.47 4.95
CA LYS A 45 16.79 22.35 3.79
C LYS A 45 15.35 22.36 3.26
N LYS A 46 14.80 23.53 2.94
CA LYS A 46 13.43 23.66 2.40
C LYS A 46 13.18 22.76 1.19
N ASP A 47 14.20 22.56 0.36
CA ASP A 47 14.09 21.78 -0.89
C ASP A 47 14.45 20.30 -0.72
N SER A 48 14.71 19.83 0.51
CA SER A 48 15.01 18.42 0.76
C SER A 48 13.78 17.52 0.69
N ILE A 49 12.58 18.09 0.86
CA ILE A 49 11.31 17.40 0.76
C ILE A 49 10.57 17.95 -0.44
N VAL A 50 10.47 17.16 -1.50
CA VAL A 50 9.78 17.54 -2.73
C VAL A 50 8.56 16.67 -2.97
N LYS A 51 7.61 17.20 -3.74
CA LYS A 51 6.44 16.44 -4.17
C LYS A 51 6.88 15.16 -4.89
N PHE A 52 6.17 14.07 -4.62
CA PHE A 52 6.44 12.72 -5.09
C PHE A 52 7.74 12.08 -4.58
N SER A 53 8.35 12.64 -3.52
CA SER A 53 9.37 11.92 -2.75
C SER A 53 8.79 10.64 -2.18
N LYS A 54 9.57 9.57 -2.17
CA LYS A 54 9.21 8.30 -1.52
C LYS A 54 9.14 8.50 -0.02
N VAL A 55 8.13 7.89 0.60
CA VAL A 55 7.88 7.93 2.04
C VAL A 55 7.70 6.49 2.51
N THR A 56 8.51 6.10 3.50
CA THR A 56 8.32 4.87 4.26
C THR A 56 8.12 5.25 5.71
N TRP A 57 7.00 4.84 6.30
CA TRP A 57 6.72 5.04 7.71
C TRP A 57 6.52 3.69 8.39
N LYS A 58 7.30 3.48 9.44
CA LYS A 58 7.25 2.30 10.27
C LYS A 58 6.84 2.70 11.67
N ALA A 59 5.99 1.91 12.29
CA ALA A 59 5.62 2.08 13.68
C ALA A 59 5.49 0.73 14.37
N GLY A 60 5.59 0.73 15.69
CA GLY A 60 5.42 -0.48 16.49
C GLY A 60 5.88 -0.25 17.93
N TYR A 61 5.46 -1.11 18.84
CA TYR A 61 5.91 -0.99 20.23
C TYR A 61 7.33 -1.50 20.38
N PHE A 62 8.12 -0.85 21.23
CA PHE A 62 9.55 -1.14 21.43
C PHE A 62 9.86 -2.65 21.57
N GLN A 63 9.05 -3.38 22.34
CA GLN A 63 9.21 -4.81 22.59
C GLN A 63 8.80 -5.75 21.43
N TYR A 64 8.08 -5.25 20.43
CA TYR A 64 7.64 -6.02 19.25
C TYR A 64 8.38 -5.61 17.97
N GLY A 65 9.19 -4.55 18.03
CA GLY A 65 9.89 -4.00 16.88
C GLY A 65 8.99 -3.12 16.02
N LEU A 66 9.57 -2.65 14.91
CA LEU A 66 8.90 -1.77 13.94
C LEU A 66 8.32 -2.58 12.79
N LEU A 67 7.07 -2.29 12.43
CA LEU A 67 6.38 -2.82 11.26
C LEU A 67 6.25 -1.74 10.20
N ASN A 68 6.24 -2.13 8.93
CA ASN A 68 6.03 -1.18 7.84
C ASN A 68 4.53 -0.89 7.69
N GLU A 69 4.10 0.25 8.23
CA GLU A 69 2.70 0.65 8.27
C GLU A 69 2.28 1.38 6.99
N PHE A 70 3.21 2.11 6.35
CA PHE A 70 2.90 2.84 5.12
C PHE A 70 4.10 2.99 4.19
N ASN A 71 3.84 2.76 2.89
CA ASN A 71 4.75 3.11 1.81
C ASN A 71 3.99 3.93 0.78
N GLY A 72 4.53 5.07 0.38
CA GLY A 72 3.84 5.93 -0.56
C GLY A 72 4.65 7.15 -0.94
N TYR A 73 3.97 8.17 -1.43
CA TYR A 73 4.58 9.33 -2.04
C TYR A 73 3.99 10.59 -1.47
N ILE A 74 4.81 11.63 -1.33
CA ILE A 74 4.32 12.96 -0.95
C ILE A 74 3.42 13.49 -2.06
N LEU A 75 2.16 13.78 -1.75
CA LEU A 75 1.23 14.42 -2.66
C LEU A 75 1.20 15.94 -2.48
N GLU A 76 1.16 16.39 -1.23
CA GLU A 76 1.08 17.80 -0.85
C GLU A 76 2.02 18.10 0.32
N ILE A 77 2.55 19.32 0.30
CA ILE A 77 3.42 19.87 1.33
C ILE A 77 2.79 21.18 1.78
N SER A 78 2.24 21.22 2.98
CA SER A 78 1.71 22.44 3.58
C SER A 78 2.80 23.08 4.43
N PRO A 79 3.34 24.26 4.05
CA PRO A 79 4.45 24.91 4.75
C PRO A 79 4.03 25.56 6.09
N LYS A 80 2.91 25.12 6.68
CA LYS A 80 2.48 25.52 8.03
C LYS A 80 3.53 25.08 9.06
N VAL A 81 3.49 25.65 10.25
CA VAL A 81 4.31 25.22 11.38
C VAL A 81 3.36 24.55 12.39
N PRO A 82 3.50 23.24 12.68
CA PRO A 82 4.47 22.27 12.14
C PRO A 82 4.27 21.98 10.64
N LEU A 83 5.34 21.59 9.94
CA LEU A 83 5.33 21.25 8.52
C LEU A 83 4.45 20.02 8.31
N GLU A 84 3.43 20.12 7.47
CA GLU A 84 2.47 19.04 7.25
C GLU A 84 2.66 18.44 5.86
N LEU A 85 2.79 17.13 5.80
CA LEU A 85 2.94 16.35 4.59
C LEU A 85 1.73 15.46 4.43
N LYS A 86 1.10 15.51 3.26
CA LYS A 86 0.06 14.56 2.88
C LYS A 86 0.65 13.58 1.88
N CYS A 87 0.65 12.31 2.25
CA CYS A 87 1.22 11.22 1.48
C CYS A 87 0.12 10.29 1.00
N VAL A 88 0.31 9.70 -0.17
CA VAL A 88 -0.62 8.74 -0.77
C VAL A 88 0.11 7.47 -1.17
N ASP A 89 -0.55 6.33 -1.06
CA ASP A 89 0.02 5.06 -1.49
C ASP A 89 0.26 5.01 -3.04
N PRO A 90 0.94 3.98 -3.56
CA PRO A 90 1.14 3.81 -5.00
C PRO A 90 -0.16 3.64 -5.80
N PHE A 91 -1.26 3.21 -5.16
CA PHE A 91 -2.55 2.97 -5.80
C PHE A 91 -3.15 4.27 -6.36
N PHE A 92 -2.82 5.42 -5.76
CA PHE A 92 -3.14 6.76 -6.28
C PHE A 92 -2.70 6.93 -7.74
N PHE A 93 -1.51 6.44 -8.10
CA PHE A 93 -0.99 6.56 -9.45
C PHE A 93 -1.69 5.61 -10.43
N CYS A 94 -2.11 4.43 -9.97
CA CYS A 94 -2.91 3.50 -10.78
C CYS A 94 -4.30 4.06 -11.09
N GLN A 95 -4.87 4.90 -10.23
CA GLN A 95 -6.14 5.59 -10.51
C GLN A 95 -6.00 6.62 -11.64
N ARG A 96 -4.84 7.28 -11.73
CA ARG A 96 -4.56 8.35 -12.70
C ARG A 96 -3.99 7.82 -14.01
N LYS A 97 -3.37 6.64 -14.01
CA LYS A 97 -2.90 5.99 -15.23
C LYS A 97 -4.07 5.54 -16.08
N MET A 98 -4.14 5.98 -17.33
CA MET A 98 -5.06 5.45 -18.32
C MET A 98 -4.40 4.32 -19.12
N MET A 99 -5.11 3.22 -19.31
CA MET A 99 -4.68 2.10 -20.13
C MET A 99 -4.89 2.43 -21.60
N THR A 100 -3.90 2.11 -22.43
CA THR A 100 -3.89 2.46 -23.85
C THR A 100 -4.53 1.41 -24.75
N GLN A 101 -4.64 0.18 -24.27
CA GLN A 101 -5.10 -0.97 -25.05
C GLN A 101 -5.87 -1.99 -24.19
N ASP A 102 -6.58 -2.89 -24.88
CA ASP A 102 -7.09 -4.13 -24.32
C ASP A 102 -6.02 -5.22 -24.39
N TYR A 103 -6.13 -6.22 -23.53
CA TYR A 103 -5.20 -7.33 -23.46
C TYR A 103 -5.95 -8.61 -23.81
N HIS A 104 -5.50 -9.32 -24.84
CA HIS A 104 -6.05 -10.62 -25.24
C HIS A 104 -4.94 -11.65 -25.26
N GLN A 105 -5.05 -12.66 -24.39
CA GLN A 105 -4.04 -13.72 -24.19
C GLN A 105 -2.61 -13.19 -23.99
N LYS A 106 -2.45 -12.02 -23.36
CA LYS A 106 -1.13 -11.41 -23.12
C LYS A 106 -0.51 -11.94 -21.83
N PRO A 107 0.83 -11.98 -21.71
CA PRO A 107 1.48 -12.39 -20.47
C PRO A 107 1.07 -11.51 -19.29
N LEU A 108 0.77 -12.13 -18.14
CA LEU A 108 0.36 -11.45 -16.90
C LEU A 108 1.38 -10.39 -16.49
N MET A 109 2.68 -10.71 -16.56
CA MET A 109 3.74 -9.76 -16.20
C MET A 109 3.77 -8.52 -17.09
N VAL A 110 3.45 -8.64 -18.39
CA VAL A 110 3.36 -7.49 -19.29
C VAL A 110 2.20 -6.60 -18.86
N PHE A 111 1.03 -7.19 -18.61
CA PHE A 111 -0.14 -6.48 -18.13
C PHE A 111 0.10 -5.76 -16.79
N LEU A 112 0.70 -6.44 -15.81
CA LEU A 112 0.99 -5.86 -14.49
C LEU A 112 2.00 -4.70 -14.58
N ASN A 113 3.05 -4.86 -15.40
CA ASN A 113 4.02 -3.78 -15.65
C ASN A 113 3.35 -2.58 -16.32
N ASP A 114 2.43 -2.81 -17.25
CA ASP A 114 1.66 -1.75 -17.90
C ASP A 114 0.67 -1.08 -16.96
N CYS A 115 0.21 -1.73 -15.89
CA CYS A 115 -0.65 -1.10 -14.89
C CYS A 115 0.10 -0.11 -13.98
N ILE A 116 1.43 -0.21 -13.89
CA ILE A 116 2.24 0.68 -13.05
C ILE A 116 2.45 2.01 -13.78
N HIS A 117 2.19 3.13 -13.09
CA HIS A 117 2.38 4.46 -13.64
C HIS A 117 3.87 4.73 -13.91
N PRO A 118 4.26 5.31 -15.07
CA PRO A 118 5.67 5.53 -15.41
C PRO A 118 6.47 6.26 -14.33
N GLN A 119 5.85 7.25 -13.68
CA GLN A 119 6.45 8.05 -12.61
C GLN A 119 6.94 7.25 -11.40
N ILE A 120 6.35 6.08 -11.12
CA ILE A 120 6.71 5.25 -9.96
C ILE A 120 7.30 3.90 -10.38
N LYS A 121 7.52 3.69 -11.68
CA LYS A 121 7.86 2.37 -12.23
C LYS A 121 9.20 1.85 -11.73
N SER A 122 10.18 2.72 -11.47
CA SER A 122 11.49 2.35 -10.93
C SER A 122 11.45 1.94 -9.46
N ASP A 123 10.43 2.36 -8.72
CA ASP A 123 10.31 2.12 -7.28
C ASP A 123 9.58 0.83 -6.95
N ILE A 124 8.72 0.38 -7.88
CA ILE A 124 7.81 -0.74 -7.67
C ILE A 124 8.37 -1.98 -8.33
N SER A 125 8.47 -3.05 -7.55
CA SER A 125 8.67 -4.41 -8.05
C SER A 125 7.34 -5.16 -8.12
N ILE A 126 7.25 -6.21 -8.93
CA ILE A 126 6.04 -7.04 -9.02
C ILE A 126 6.34 -8.40 -8.39
N ILE A 127 5.44 -8.91 -7.55
CA ILE A 127 5.51 -10.25 -6.98
C ILE A 127 4.21 -10.99 -7.27
N VAL A 128 4.31 -12.12 -7.96
CA VAL A 128 3.23 -13.09 -8.09
C VAL A 128 3.54 -14.24 -7.12
N ARG A 129 2.78 -14.36 -6.03
CA ARG A 129 3.09 -15.31 -4.94
C ARG A 129 2.81 -16.76 -5.30
N ASP A 130 1.73 -17.00 -6.01
CA ASP A 130 1.24 -18.34 -6.32
C ASP A 130 1.60 -18.71 -7.75
N SER A 131 2.42 -19.75 -7.92
CA SER A 131 2.92 -20.21 -9.23
C SER A 131 1.83 -20.71 -10.16
N ASP A 132 0.70 -21.15 -9.61
CA ASP A 132 -0.46 -21.67 -10.31
C ASP A 132 -1.48 -20.59 -10.71
N ILE A 133 -1.17 -19.31 -10.50
CA ILE A 133 -1.91 -18.20 -11.11
C ILE A 133 -1.72 -18.26 -12.63
N LYS A 134 -2.82 -18.10 -13.37
CA LYS A 134 -2.80 -18.09 -14.84
C LYS A 134 -1.86 -17.00 -15.35
N GLN A 135 -0.90 -17.40 -16.19
CA GLN A 135 0.17 -16.52 -16.69
C GLN A 135 -0.25 -15.69 -17.91
N THR A 136 -1.48 -15.83 -18.38
CA THR A 136 -2.05 -15.04 -19.48
C THR A 136 -3.35 -14.39 -19.06
N VAL A 137 -3.57 -13.16 -19.53
CA VAL A 137 -4.74 -12.34 -19.20
C VAL A 137 -5.58 -12.03 -20.44
N ASP A 138 -6.88 -11.92 -20.22
CA ASP A 138 -7.85 -11.38 -21.19
C ASP A 138 -8.69 -10.31 -20.48
N ILE A 139 -8.39 -9.04 -20.72
CA ILE A 139 -8.94 -7.89 -19.99
C ILE A 139 -9.23 -6.76 -20.98
N ARG A 140 -10.49 -6.31 -20.99
CA ARG A 140 -10.93 -5.13 -21.72
C ARG A 140 -10.86 -3.90 -20.82
N CYS A 141 -9.86 -3.05 -21.05
CA CYS A 141 -9.57 -1.89 -20.22
C CYS A 141 -9.07 -0.66 -21.00
N ALA A 142 -9.06 -0.67 -22.34
CA ALA A 142 -8.67 0.49 -23.13
C ALA A 142 -9.47 1.73 -22.70
N LYS A 143 -8.76 2.86 -22.53
CA LYS A 143 -9.33 4.13 -22.04
C LYS A 143 -9.98 4.03 -20.66
N LYS A 144 -9.67 3.01 -19.86
CA LYS A 144 -10.01 2.92 -18.43
C LYS A 144 -8.75 3.14 -17.58
N SER A 145 -8.92 3.36 -16.28
CA SER A 145 -7.77 3.49 -15.38
C SER A 145 -7.07 2.16 -15.14
N ALA A 146 -5.78 2.19 -14.81
CA ALA A 146 -5.05 0.99 -14.40
C ALA A 146 -5.66 0.36 -13.16
N ARG A 147 -6.23 1.16 -12.24
CA ARG A 147 -7.05 0.65 -11.13
C ARG A 147 -8.18 -0.25 -11.63
N TYR A 148 -8.94 0.21 -12.63
CA TYR A 148 -10.03 -0.59 -13.19
C TYR A 148 -9.49 -1.89 -13.81
N ALA A 149 -8.39 -1.81 -14.54
CA ALA A 149 -7.76 -3.00 -15.12
C ALA A 149 -7.33 -4.03 -14.06
N LEU A 150 -6.70 -3.60 -12.96
CA LEU A 150 -6.33 -4.48 -11.84
C LEU A 150 -7.55 -5.04 -11.11
N TYR A 151 -8.65 -4.29 -11.03
CA TYR A 151 -9.92 -4.77 -10.50
C TYR A 151 -10.53 -5.86 -11.41
N GLU A 152 -10.51 -5.68 -12.73
CA GLU A 152 -10.97 -6.70 -13.67
C GLU A 152 -10.08 -7.95 -13.64
N LEU A 153 -8.76 -7.82 -13.45
CA LEU A 153 -7.87 -8.96 -13.20
C LEU A 153 -8.34 -9.76 -11.97
N LYS A 154 -8.64 -9.08 -10.86
CA LYS A 154 -9.16 -9.72 -9.65
C LYS A 154 -10.43 -10.52 -9.92
N LYS A 155 -11.39 -9.94 -10.64
CA LYS A 155 -12.67 -10.61 -10.94
C LYS A 155 -12.50 -11.83 -11.85
N THR A 156 -11.71 -11.68 -12.91
CA THR A 156 -11.57 -12.70 -13.96
C THR A 156 -10.63 -13.84 -13.56
N HIS A 157 -9.62 -13.55 -12.73
CA HIS A 157 -8.58 -14.52 -12.35
C HIS A 157 -8.67 -14.99 -10.90
N GLY A 158 -9.60 -14.43 -10.10
CA GLY A 158 -9.79 -14.82 -8.69
C GLY A 158 -8.59 -14.50 -7.80
N VAL A 159 -7.87 -13.43 -8.11
CA VAL A 159 -6.67 -12.98 -7.38
C VAL A 159 -6.93 -11.73 -6.56
N ASP A 160 -6.20 -11.56 -5.46
CA ASP A 160 -6.06 -10.27 -4.80
C ASP A 160 -4.84 -9.54 -5.35
N VAL A 161 -4.99 -8.22 -5.52
CA VAL A 161 -3.97 -7.32 -6.06
C VAL A 161 -3.87 -6.10 -5.14
N PHE A 162 -2.71 -5.85 -4.58
CA PHE A 162 -2.47 -4.74 -3.65
C PHE A 162 -0.99 -4.33 -3.62
N PHE A 163 -0.70 -3.14 -3.11
CA PHE A 163 0.67 -2.72 -2.86
C PHE A 163 1.09 -3.03 -1.43
N HIS A 164 2.30 -3.55 -1.24
CA HIS A 164 2.91 -3.72 0.08
C HIS A 164 4.44 -3.69 -0.06
N ASP A 165 5.16 -3.00 0.82
CA ASP A 165 6.63 -2.92 0.81
C ASP A 165 7.23 -2.60 -0.57
N TRP A 166 6.72 -1.56 -1.24
CA TRP A 166 7.16 -1.17 -2.59
C TRP A 166 7.01 -2.28 -3.65
N LYS A 167 6.10 -3.23 -3.42
CA LYS A 167 5.76 -4.30 -4.36
C LYS A 167 4.29 -4.22 -4.75
N LEU A 168 4.00 -4.41 -6.03
CA LEU A 168 2.67 -4.79 -6.50
C LEU A 168 2.55 -6.31 -6.35
N VAL A 169 1.63 -6.74 -5.50
CA VAL A 169 1.50 -8.12 -5.05
C VAL A 169 0.27 -8.71 -5.70
N VAL A 170 0.44 -9.88 -6.31
CA VAL A 170 -0.64 -10.68 -6.88
C VAL A 170 -0.62 -12.05 -6.23
N GLN A 171 -1.73 -12.45 -5.64
CA GLN A 171 -1.87 -13.73 -4.95
C GLN A 171 -3.29 -14.28 -5.09
N LYS A 172 -3.50 -15.57 -4.87
CA LYS A 172 -4.84 -16.15 -4.84
C LYS A 172 -5.63 -15.57 -3.68
N ALA A 173 -6.88 -15.20 -3.95
CA ALA A 173 -7.76 -14.68 -2.91
C ALA A 173 -7.94 -15.72 -1.80
N TYR A 174 -7.95 -15.27 -0.54
CA TYR A 174 -8.19 -16.09 0.67
C TYR A 174 -7.14 -17.19 0.98
N LYS A 175 -6.06 -17.31 0.20
CA LYS A 175 -5.02 -18.33 0.43
C LYS A 175 -3.96 -17.91 1.45
N HIS A 176 -3.64 -16.62 1.49
CA HIS A 176 -2.60 -16.06 2.38
C HIS A 176 -3.26 -15.16 3.41
N THR A 177 -3.04 -15.46 4.70
CA THR A 177 -3.49 -14.64 5.83
C THR A 177 -2.47 -13.57 6.23
N ASP A 178 -1.21 -13.71 5.79
CA ASP A 178 -0.10 -12.83 6.13
C ASP A 178 0.48 -12.07 4.92
N LEU A 179 0.82 -10.79 5.15
CA LEU A 179 1.42 -9.91 4.15
C LEU A 179 2.95 -10.07 4.04
N SER A 180 3.57 -10.85 4.92
CA SER A 180 5.01 -11.15 4.86
C SER A 180 5.40 -12.00 3.65
N PHE A 181 6.55 -11.69 3.03
CA PHE A 181 7.09 -12.41 1.85
C PHE A 181 8.28 -13.33 2.19
N SER A 182 8.63 -13.49 3.47
CA SER A 182 9.76 -14.29 3.93
C SER A 182 9.36 -15.30 5.00
N SER A 183 9.73 -16.55 4.76
CA SER A 183 9.55 -17.70 5.65
C SER A 183 10.51 -17.62 6.85
N LYS A 184 10.11 -16.89 7.89
CA LYS A 184 10.40 -17.27 9.28
C LYS A 184 9.15 -17.01 10.09
N LYS A 185 8.37 -18.06 10.36
CA LYS A 185 7.35 -18.04 11.40
C LYS A 185 8.04 -17.75 12.73
N ILE A 186 8.16 -16.47 13.09
CA ILE A 186 8.29 -16.12 14.50
C ILE A 186 6.95 -16.53 15.08
N LYS A 187 6.95 -17.64 15.82
CA LYS A 187 5.79 -18.16 16.53
C LYS A 187 5.49 -17.19 17.68
N LEU A 188 4.92 -16.04 17.35
CA LEU A 188 4.43 -15.06 18.30
C LEU A 188 3.22 -15.69 18.98
N LYS A 189 3.45 -16.30 20.15
CA LYS A 189 2.39 -16.78 21.05
C LYS A 189 1.76 -15.55 21.70
N ILE A 190 1.01 -14.77 20.92
CA ILE A 190 0.29 -13.60 21.42
C ILE A 190 -1.08 -14.07 21.89
N GLN A 191 -1.17 -14.39 23.17
CA GLN A 191 -2.42 -14.34 23.91
C GLN A 191 -2.60 -12.89 24.38
N MET A 192 -3.02 -11.99 23.48
CA MET A 192 -3.45 -10.65 23.85
C MET A 192 -4.71 -10.25 23.11
N ASN A 193 -5.65 -9.78 23.92
CA ASN A 193 -6.97 -9.27 23.63
C ASN A 193 -6.86 -7.94 22.86
N LEU A 194 -6.39 -7.96 21.61
CA LEU A 194 -6.40 -6.82 20.70
C LEU A 194 -7.81 -6.68 20.09
N ARG A 195 -8.76 -6.24 20.92
CA ARG A 195 -9.99 -5.60 20.39
C ARG A 195 -9.61 -4.22 19.87
N ARG A 196 -9.87 -4.01 18.56
CA ARG A 196 -9.77 -2.75 17.77
C ARG A 196 -8.32 -2.43 17.36
N HIS A 197 -7.83 -2.69 16.14
CA HIS A 197 -8.32 -2.10 14.89
C HIS A 197 -8.13 -2.98 13.64
N PHE A 198 -7.47 -4.14 13.74
CA PHE A 198 -7.18 -5.02 12.58
C PHE A 198 -8.33 -5.96 12.21
N LEU A 199 -9.27 -6.21 13.14
CA LEU A 199 -10.38 -7.13 12.93
C LEU A 199 -11.55 -6.55 12.13
N SER A 200 -11.68 -5.22 11.99
CA SER A 200 -12.77 -4.65 11.17
C SER A 200 -12.53 -4.90 9.67
N PHE A 201 -11.28 -4.91 9.21
CA PHE A 201 -10.99 -5.11 7.78
C PHE A 201 -11.31 -6.54 7.32
N ALA A 202 -11.02 -7.54 8.17
CA ALA A 202 -11.28 -8.95 7.90
C ALA A 202 -12.73 -9.38 8.21
N LEU A 203 -13.35 -8.90 9.30
CA LEU A 203 -14.71 -9.30 9.67
C LEU A 203 -15.79 -8.68 8.77
N GLU A 204 -15.63 -7.44 8.29
CA GLU A 204 -16.60 -6.86 7.34
C GLU A 204 -16.53 -7.53 5.95
N LYS A 205 -15.40 -8.13 5.56
CA LYS A 205 -15.29 -8.97 4.35
C LYS A 205 -16.09 -10.28 4.46
N ILE A 206 -16.38 -10.73 5.68
CA ILE A 206 -17.17 -11.94 5.96
C ILE A 206 -18.67 -11.58 6.08
N LEU A 207 -19.00 -10.44 6.68
CA LEU A 207 -20.39 -9.99 6.86
C LEU A 207 -21.06 -9.46 5.57
N SER A 208 -20.31 -8.90 4.61
CA SER A 208 -20.92 -8.46 3.34
C SER A 208 -21.27 -9.61 2.38
N LYS A 209 -20.76 -10.83 2.61
CA LYS A 209 -21.10 -12.03 1.82
C LYS A 209 -22.36 -12.74 2.30
N THR A 210 -22.89 -12.39 3.48
CA THR A 210 -24.07 -13.05 4.06
C THR A 210 -25.38 -12.27 3.86
N ASN A 211 -25.34 -10.97 3.55
CA ASN A 211 -26.54 -10.14 3.34
C ASN A 211 -26.89 -9.87 1.87
N LEU A 212 -26.60 -10.81 0.96
CA LEU A 212 -27.07 -10.78 -0.44
C LEU A 212 -27.92 -12.00 -0.81
N LEU A 213 -28.46 -12.68 0.21
CA LEU A 213 -29.53 -13.68 0.09
C LEU A 213 -30.70 -13.25 0.98
N LEU A 214 -31.41 -12.21 0.53
CA LEU A 214 -32.84 -11.94 0.77
C LEU A 214 -33.29 -10.89 -0.25
#